data_AF-A0A2M7TI14-F1
#
_entry.id   AF-A0A2M7TI14-F1
#
_cell.length_a   1.000
_cell.length_b   1.000
_cell.length_c   1.000
_cell.angle_alpha   90.00
_cell.angle_beta   90.00
_cell.angle_gamma   90.00
#
_symmetry.space_group_name_H-M   'P 1'
#
loop_
_entity.id
_entity.type
_entity.pdbx_description
1 polymer ?
#
loop_
_entity_poly.entity_id
_entity_poly.type
_entity_poly.pdbx_seq_one_letter_code
_entity_poly.pdbx_strand_id
1 'polypeptide(L)' 'MALTTDEKKTVIKKFAREKTDTGSPEVQIALLSVKIDKLVKHLKEHGQDVH' A
#
# COMPACT_ATOMS: atom_id res chain seq x y z
N MET A 1 -5.35 6.60 4.88
CA MET A 1 -6.45 6.10 4.00
C MET A 1 -6.32 4.60 3.72
N ALA A 2 -7.45 3.90 3.60
CA ALA A 2 -7.48 2.48 3.27
C ALA A 2 -7.20 2.23 1.78
N LEU A 3 -6.35 1.25 1.48
CA LEU A 3 -6.09 0.82 0.10
C LEU A 3 -7.29 0.01 -0.41
N THR A 4 -7.77 0.32 -1.61
CA THR A 4 -8.86 -0.43 -2.24
C THR A 4 -8.43 -1.87 -2.52
N THR A 5 -9.39 -2.78 -2.59
CA THR A 5 -9.14 -4.21 -2.89
C THR A 5 -8.49 -4.40 -4.25
N ASP A 6 -8.79 -3.54 -5.22
CA ASP A 6 -8.22 -3.59 -6.56
C ASP A 6 -6.74 -3.14 -6.60
N GLU A 7 -6.43 -2.04 -5.92
CA GLU A 7 -5.04 -1.56 -5.79
C GLU A 7 -4.16 -2.57 -5.03
N LYS A 8 -4.68 -3.17 -3.96
CA LYS A 8 -3.96 -4.24 -3.25
C LYS A 8 -3.65 -5.40 -4.18
N LYS A 9 -4.63 -5.88 -4.95
CA LYS A 9 -4.44 -6.98 -5.91
C LYS A 9 -3.41 -6.62 -6.98
N THR A 10 -3.42 -5.38 -7.46
CA THR A 10 -2.48 -4.90 -8.47
C THR A 10 -1.04 -4.86 -7.91
N VAL A 11 -0.86 -4.35 -6.70
CA VAL A 11 0.45 -4.32 -6.02
C VAL A 11 0.94 -5.74 -5.73
N ILE A 12 0.08 -6.61 -5.20
CA ILE A 12 0.43 -8.01 -4.95
C ILE A 12 0.86 -8.69 -6.25
N LYS A 13 0.09 -8.60 -7.34
CA LYS A 13 0.46 -9.21 -8.63
C LYS A 13 1.79 -8.70 -9.20
N LYS A 14 2.16 -7.45 -8.90
CA LYS A 14 3.36 -6.81 -9.45
C LYS A 14 4.64 -7.18 -8.68
N PHE A 15 4.53 -7.47 -7.39
CA PHE A 15 5.65 -7.74 -6.50
C PHE A 15 5.67 -9.17 -5.92
N ALA A 16 4.63 -9.97 -6.18
CA ALA A 16 4.58 -11.36 -5.80
C ALA A 16 5.60 -12.17 -6.61
N ARG A 17 6.39 -12.99 -5.93
CA ARG A 17 7.33 -13.91 -6.57
C ARG A 17 6.60 -15.09 -7.21
N GLU A 18 5.49 -15.51 -6.61
CA GLU A 18 4.62 -16.58 -7.09
C GLU A 18 3.15 -16.17 -7.02
N LYS A 19 2.27 -16.83 -7.78
CA LYS A 19 0.83 -16.49 -7.86
C LYS A 19 0.10 -16.60 -6.51
N THR A 20 0.61 -17.42 -5.59
CA THR A 20 0.09 -17.63 -4.24
C THR A 20 0.78 -16.77 -3.19
N ASP A 21 1.81 -16.01 -3.58
CA ASP A 21 2.59 -15.19 -2.69
C ASP A 21 1.83 -13.91 -2.34
N THR A 22 1.16 -13.95 -1.19
CA THR A 22 0.36 -12.86 -0.64
C THR A 22 1.01 -12.23 0.59
N GLY A 23 2.14 -12.77 1.04
CA GLY A 23 2.70 -12.50 2.36
C GLY A 23 4.20 -12.30 2.40
N SER A 24 4.92 -12.48 1.29
CA SER A 24 6.37 -12.28 1.25
C SER A 24 6.78 -10.86 1.67
N PRO A 25 8.02 -10.71 2.15
CA PRO A 25 8.56 -9.42 2.54
C PRO A 25 8.41 -8.36 1.45
N GLU A 26 8.66 -8.69 0.19
CA GLU A 26 8.54 -7.73 -0.93
C GLU A 26 7.10 -7.26 -1.17
N VAL A 27 6.13 -8.18 -1.10
CA VAL A 27 4.71 -7.84 -1.25
C VAL A 27 4.25 -6.94 -0.10
N GLN A 28 4.65 -7.25 1.13
CA GLN A 28 4.33 -6.42 2.29
C GLN A 28 4.98 -5.04 2.22
N ILE A 29 6.27 -4.96 1.84
CA ILE A 29 6.99 -3.70 1.66
C ILE A 29 6.32 -2.85 0.57
N ALA A 30 5.91 -3.46 -0.54
CA ALA A 30 5.22 -2.76 -1.61
C ALA A 30 3.85 -2.21 -1.15
N LEU A 31 3.07 -3.01 -0.42
CA LEU A 31 1.78 -2.59 0.13
C LEU A 31 1.94 -1.45 1.16
N LEU A 32 2.95 -1.52 2.03
CA LEU A 32 3.26 -0.46 3.00
C LEU A 32 3.74 0.80 2.31
N SER A 33 4.61 0.70 1.31
CA SER A 33 5.10 1.84 0.53
C SER A 33 3.97 2.63 -0.12
N VAL A 34 3.00 1.93 -0.74
CA VAL A 34 1.84 2.59 -1.36
C VAL A 34 0.94 3.23 -0.30
N LYS A 35 0.76 2.59 0.85
CA LYS A 35 0.01 3.19 1.97
C LYS A 35 0.69 4.45 2.50
N ILE A 36 2.02 4.44 2.62
CA ILE A 36 2.82 5.58 3.08
C ILE A 36 2.69 6.74 2.09
N ASP A 37 2.84 6.50 0.78
CA ASP A 37 2.68 7.56 -0.23
C ASP A 37 1.30 8.24 -0.15
N LYS A 38 0.24 7.44 -0.02
CA LYS A 38 -1.12 7.95 0.17
C LYS A 38 -1.29 8.71 1.48
N LEU A 39 -0.70 8.20 2.57
CA LEU A 39 -0.76 8.87 3.87
C LEU A 39 -0.04 10.21 3.81
N VAL A 40 1.13 10.27 3.19
CA VAL A 40 1.91 11.51 3.02
C VAL A 40 1.14 12.53 2.18
N LYS A 41 0.49 12.11 1.08
CA LYS A 41 -0.38 12.99 0.30
C LYS A 41 -1.55 13.51 1.13
N HIS A 42 -2.26 12.62 1.82
CA HIS A 42 -3.37 12.97 2.68
C HIS A 42 -2.94 13.98 3.76
N LEU A 43 -1.83 13.74 4.46
CA LEU A 43 -1.33 14.64 5.50
C LEU A 43 -0.84 15.99 4.94
N LYS A 44 -0.34 16.02 3.71
CA LYS A 44 0.02 17.28 3.02
C LYS A 44 -1.22 18.12 2.71
N GLU A 45 -2.33 17.49 2.31
CA GLU A 45 -3.60 18.17 2.04
C GLU A 45 -4.37 18.48 3.34
N HIS A 46 -4.23 17.63 4.35
CA HIS A 46 -4.92 17.70 5.65
C HIS A 46 -3.91 17.87 6.80
N GLY A 47 -3.27 19.03 6.87
CA GLY A 47 -2.26 19.33 7.90
C GLY A 47 -2.75 19.35 9.35
N GLN A 48 -4.07 19.29 9.58
CA GLN A 48 -4.67 19.19 10.91
C GLN A 48 -5.03 17.75 11.32
N ASP A 49 -4.78 16.75 10.46
CA ASP A 49 -5.06 15.36 10.76
C ASP A 49 -3.89 14.73 11.54
N VAL A 50 -4.00 14.76 12.87
CA VAL A 50 -2.95 14.32 13.83
C VAL A 50 -3.41 13.17 14.75
N HIS A 51 -4.45 12.45 14.36
CA HIS A 51 -4.98 11.26 15.06
C HIS A 51 -4.09 10.03 14.87
#